data_AF-A0A1B9ICX3-F1
#
_entry.id   AF-A0A1B9ICX3-F1
#
_cell.length_a   1.000
_cell.length_b   1.000
_cell.length_c   1.000
_cell.angle_alpha   90.00
_cell.angle_beta   90.00
_cell.angle_gamma   90.00
#
_symmetry.space_group_name_H-M   'P 1'
#
loop_
_entity.id
_entity.type
_entity.pdbx_description
1 polymer ?
#
loop_
_entity_poly.entity_id
_entity_poly.type
_entity_poly.pdbx_seq_one_letter_code
_entity_poly.pdbx_strand_id
1 'polypeptide(L)'
;MLYIQVGIVILAVGSIIPIVHYAFLTEPFWRRVYTGGILTIGMITALRYRRKIILRTLTFLILGGSAIIPILHVILQTGFKNACEELAIQWTIIAGVLYILGTLIYASRYPERMYPGKFDIYLSSHQIFHTLVVFGIICQYIALEKTISYNNEALS
;
A
#
# COMPACT_ATOMS: atom_id res chain seq x y z
N MET A 1 2.21 -15.37 16.24
CA MET A 1 2.69 -13.99 15.94
C MET A 1 3.42 -13.85 14.61
N LEU A 2 4.18 -14.85 14.13
CA LEU A 2 4.81 -14.82 12.80
C LEU A 2 3.78 -14.63 11.66
N TYR A 3 2.64 -15.32 11.74
CA TYR A 3 1.55 -15.25 10.74
C TYR A 3 1.04 -13.84 10.47
N ILE A 4 0.97 -12.97 11.48
CA ILE A 4 0.52 -11.58 11.31
C ILE A 4 1.53 -10.79 10.47
N GLN A 5 2.82 -10.99 10.72
CA GLN A 5 3.87 -10.30 9.96
C GLN A 5 3.91 -10.76 8.50
N VAL A 6 3.77 -12.07 8.28
CA VAL A 6 3.67 -12.63 6.93
C VAL A 6 2.41 -12.12 6.23
N GLY A 7 1.26 -12.05 6.90
CA GLY A 7 0.03 -11.50 6.34
C GLY A 7 0.16 -10.04 5.89
N ILE A 8 0.83 -9.19 6.69
CA ILE A 8 1.10 -7.79 6.33
C ILE A 8 1.97 -7.71 5.07
N VAL A 9 3.02 -8.54 4.98
CA VAL A 9 3.91 -8.57 3.81
C VAL A 9 3.14 -9.05 2.58
N ILE A 10 2.38 -10.14 2.69
CA ILE A 10 1.57 -10.67 1.58
C ILE A 10 0.60 -9.60 1.07
N LEU A 11 -0.11 -8.92 1.98
CA LEU A 11 -1.04 -7.85 1.61
C LEU A 11 -0.33 -6.71 0.87
N ALA A 12 0.78 -6.21 1.41
CA ALA A 12 1.50 -5.08 0.81
C ALA A 12 2.17 -5.44 -0.52
N VAL A 13 2.86 -6.58 -0.60
CA VAL A 13 3.46 -7.05 -1.86
C VAL A 13 2.38 -7.33 -2.90
N GLY A 14 1.33 -8.06 -2.51
CA GLY A 14 0.24 -8.45 -3.38
C GLY A 14 -0.56 -7.26 -3.92
N SER A 15 -0.63 -6.15 -3.18
CA SER A 15 -1.31 -4.95 -3.66
C SER A 15 -0.45 -4.05 -4.54
N ILE A 16 0.87 -4.00 -4.32
CA ILE A 16 1.77 -3.14 -5.11
C ILE A 16 2.13 -3.79 -6.47
N ILE A 17 2.30 -5.12 -6.53
CA ILE A 17 2.73 -5.81 -7.76
C ILE A 17 1.80 -5.54 -8.97
N PRO A 18 0.46 -5.67 -8.86
CA PRO A 18 -0.44 -5.40 -9.97
C PRO A 18 -0.32 -3.96 -10.46
N ILE A 19 -0.27 -2.99 -9.55
CA ILE A 19 -0.14 -1.56 -9.89
C ILE A 19 1.16 -1.32 -10.68
N VAL A 20 2.29 -1.86 -10.21
CA VAL A 20 3.58 -1.78 -10.92
C VAL A 20 3.52 -2.49 -12.27
N HIS A 21 2.82 -3.62 -12.36
CA HIS A 21 2.68 -4.37 -13.61
C HIS A 21 1.99 -3.52 -14.69
N TYR A 22 0.85 -2.92 -14.33
CA TYR A 22 0.06 -2.10 -15.24
C TYR A 22 0.72 -0.75 -15.54
N ALA A 23 1.38 -0.14 -14.55
CA ALA A 23 2.07 1.15 -14.74
C ALA A 23 3.29 1.08 -15.66
N PHE A 24 3.94 -0.10 -15.77
CA PHE A 24 5.11 -0.32 -16.62
C PHE A 24 4.85 -1.43 -17.65
N LEU A 25 3.66 -1.45 -18.26
CA LEU A 25 3.30 -2.45 -19.28
C LEU A 25 4.28 -2.44 -20.47
N THR A 26 4.58 -1.24 -20.97
CA THR A 26 5.44 -0.98 -22.13
C THR A 26 6.94 -1.00 -21.79
N GLU A 27 7.29 -0.92 -20.51
CA GLU A 27 8.66 -0.76 -20.01
C GLU A 27 9.11 -1.98 -19.17
N PRO A 28 9.43 -3.12 -19.82
CA PRO A 28 9.69 -4.39 -19.13
C PRO A 28 10.92 -4.36 -18.20
N PHE A 29 11.89 -3.47 -18.48
CA PHE A 29 13.05 -3.28 -17.60
C PHE A 29 12.62 -2.74 -16.23
N TRP A 30 11.92 -1.60 -16.21
CA TRP A 30 11.48 -0.95 -14.98
C TRP A 30 10.48 -1.80 -14.20
N ARG A 31 9.58 -2.48 -14.90
CA ARG A 31 8.66 -3.45 -14.29
C ARG A 31 9.40 -4.52 -13.50
N ARG A 32 10.47 -5.10 -14.04
CA ARG A 32 11.29 -6.12 -13.35
C ARG A 32 12.06 -5.54 -12.18
N VAL A 33 12.66 -4.36 -12.34
CA VAL A 33 13.42 -3.69 -11.27
C VAL A 33 12.53 -3.43 -10.06
N TYR A 34 11.36 -2.82 -10.25
CA TYR A 34 10.45 -2.53 -9.14
C TYR A 34 9.85 -3.79 -8.53
N THR A 35 9.36 -4.72 -9.35
CA THR A 35 8.79 -5.98 -8.86
C THR A 35 9.82 -6.79 -8.06
N GLY A 36 11.04 -6.92 -8.59
CA GLY A 36 12.13 -7.61 -7.90
C GLY A 36 12.54 -6.92 -6.60
N GLY A 37 12.60 -5.58 -6.60
CA GLY A 37 12.86 -4.79 -5.39
C GLY A 37 11.82 -5.02 -4.30
N ILE A 38 10.53 -4.91 -4.64
CA ILE A 38 9.41 -5.11 -3.70
C ILE A 38 9.40 -6.55 -3.15
N LEU A 39 9.62 -7.55 -4.00
CA LEU A 39 9.72 -8.95 -3.56
C LEU A 39 10.91 -9.17 -2.62
N THR A 40 12.06 -8.56 -2.92
CA THR A 40 13.26 -8.67 -2.08
C THR A 40 13.04 -8.04 -0.70
N ILE A 41 12.50 -6.82 -0.65
CA ILE A 41 12.16 -6.14 0.61
C ILE A 41 11.10 -6.95 1.36
N GLY A 42 10.07 -7.45 0.67
CA GLY A 42 9.04 -8.33 1.23
C GLY A 42 9.64 -9.58 1.87
N MET A 43 10.54 -10.28 1.17
CA MET A 43 11.18 -11.50 1.68
C MET A 43 12.04 -11.21 2.93
N ILE A 44 12.89 -10.18 2.88
CA ILE A 44 13.73 -9.76 4.02
C ILE A 44 12.86 -9.43 5.23
N THR A 45 11.75 -8.73 5.00
CA THR A 45 10.85 -8.31 6.08
C THR A 45 9.95 -9.42 6.59
N ALA A 46 9.59 -10.41 5.78
CA ALA A 46 8.81 -11.59 6.19
C ALA A 46 9.64 -12.54 7.07
N LEU A 47 10.89 -12.81 6.68
CA LEU A 47 11.77 -13.73 7.41
C LEU A 47 12.23 -13.18 8.77
N ARG A 48 12.27 -11.85 8.92
CA ARG A 48 12.78 -11.21 10.12
C ARG A 48 11.69 -11.05 11.18
N TYR A 49 11.48 -12.06 12.01
CA TYR A 49 10.53 -11.99 13.13
C TYR A 49 10.76 -10.73 13.99
N ARG A 50 9.73 -9.88 14.10
CA ARG A 50 9.78 -8.67 14.92
C ARG A 50 8.86 -8.82 16.14
N ARG A 51 9.45 -9.01 17.32
CA ARG A 51 8.72 -9.11 18.60
C ARG A 51 8.06 -7.78 19.01
N LYS A 52 8.70 -6.64 18.72
CA LYS A 52 8.18 -5.31 19.08
C LYS A 52 7.18 -4.82 18.04
N ILE A 53 6.01 -4.36 18.50
CA ILE A 53 4.93 -3.80 17.66
C ILE A 53 5.44 -2.68 16.73
N ILE A 54 6.25 -1.77 17.26
CA ILE A 54 6.86 -0.66 16.51
C ILE A 54 7.67 -1.16 15.30
N LEU A 55 8.45 -2.23 15.48
CA LEU A 55 9.26 -2.78 14.40
C LEU A 55 8.41 -3.43 13.30
N ARG A 56 7.23 -3.98 13.64
CA ARG A 56 6.27 -4.49 12.64
C ARG A 56 5.60 -3.36 11.88
N THR A 57 5.25 -2.28 12.57
CA THR A 57 4.68 -1.08 11.97
C THR A 57 5.66 -0.41 11.00
N LEU A 58 6.94 -0.33 11.38
CA LEU A 58 8.00 0.18 10.50
C LEU A 58 8.19 -0.67 9.24
N THR A 59 8.08 -2.00 9.34
CA THR A 59 8.09 -2.87 8.16
C THR A 59 7.02 -2.48 7.16
N PHE A 60 5.78 -2.25 7.62
CA PHE A 60 4.68 -1.85 6.76
C PHE A 60 4.93 -0.49 6.11
N LEU A 61 5.44 0.49 6.87
CA LEU A 61 5.79 1.81 6.35
C LEU A 61 6.93 1.76 5.33
N ILE A 62 7.97 0.97 5.56
CA ILE A 62 9.10 0.83 4.62
C ILE A 62 8.63 0.16 3.33
N LEU A 63 7.86 -0.93 3.45
CA LEU A 63 7.38 -1.67 2.29
C LEU A 63 6.36 -0.84 1.49
N GLY A 64 5.40 -0.19 2.16
CA GLY A 64 4.46 0.72 1.50
C GLY A 64 5.14 1.98 0.94
N GLY A 65 6.10 2.55 1.66
CA GLY A 65 6.88 3.71 1.21
C GLY A 65 7.74 3.40 -0.01
N SER A 66 8.15 2.14 -0.21
CA SER A 66 8.86 1.74 -1.41
C SER A 66 8.06 1.96 -2.70
N ALA A 67 6.72 1.96 -2.62
CA ALA A 67 5.83 2.22 -3.74
C ALA A 67 5.81 3.69 -4.19
N ILE A 68 6.32 4.62 -3.37
CA ILE A 68 6.42 6.05 -3.74
C ILE A 68 7.35 6.22 -4.95
N ILE A 69 8.44 5.45 -5.00
CA ILE A 69 9.43 5.55 -6.08
C ILE A 69 8.83 5.23 -7.46
N PRO A 70 8.17 4.06 -7.69
CA PRO A 70 7.53 3.78 -8.98
C PRO A 70 6.39 4.75 -9.30
N ILE A 71 5.61 5.20 -8.30
CA ILE A 71 4.55 6.22 -8.51
C ILE A 71 5.14 7.52 -9.04
N LEU A 72 6.21 8.02 -8.41
CA LEU A 72 6.88 9.24 -8.87
C LEU A 72 7.49 9.06 -10.25
N HIS A 73 8.10 7.91 -10.53
CA HIS A 73 8.68 7.63 -11.83
C HIS A 73 7.63 7.72 -12.95
N VAL A 74 6.48 7.09 -12.76
CA VAL A 74 5.36 7.15 -13.70
C VAL A 74 4.88 8.60 -13.88
N ILE A 75 4.63 9.32 -12.78
CA ILE A 75 4.18 10.71 -12.86
C ILE A 75 5.17 11.61 -13.62
N LEU A 76 6.47 11.39 -13.45
CA LEU A 76 7.51 12.13 -14.14
C LEU A 76 7.61 11.76 -15.63
N GLN A 77 7.27 10.53 -16.01
CA GLN A 77 7.30 10.05 -17.40
C GLN A 77 6.06 10.48 -18.19
N THR A 78 4.86 10.13 -17.71
CA THR A 78 3.59 10.37 -18.42
C THR A 78 2.98 11.73 -18.09
N GLY A 79 3.38 12.37 -17.00
CA GLY A 79 2.74 13.56 -16.46
C GLY A 79 1.53 13.21 -15.58
N PHE A 80 1.27 14.04 -14.58
CA PHE A 80 0.23 13.76 -13.57
C PHE A 80 -1.18 13.60 -14.17
N LYS A 81 -1.54 14.41 -15.16
CA LYS A 81 -2.87 14.36 -15.78
C LYS A 81 -3.08 13.04 -16.52
N ASN A 82 -2.14 12.66 -17.37
CA ASN A 82 -2.21 11.41 -18.12
C ASN A 82 -2.14 10.20 -17.17
N ALA A 83 -1.29 10.25 -16.14
CA ALA A 83 -1.25 9.20 -15.12
C ALA A 83 -2.59 9.05 -14.36
N CYS A 84 -3.36 10.13 -14.18
CA CYS A 84 -4.70 10.06 -13.59
C CYS A 84 -5.74 9.47 -14.54
N GLU A 85 -5.59 9.69 -15.84
CA GLU A 85 -6.50 9.18 -16.87
C GLU A 85 -6.23 7.71 -17.19
N GLU A 86 -4.96 7.35 -17.43
CA GLU A 86 -4.53 6.02 -17.87
C GLU A 86 -4.46 5.00 -16.72
N LEU A 87 -3.94 5.43 -15.56
CA LEU A 87 -3.62 4.53 -14.43
C LEU A 87 -4.46 4.80 -13.18
N ALA A 88 -5.37 5.78 -13.25
CA ALA A 88 -6.20 6.20 -12.13
C ALA A 88 -5.37 6.46 -10.84
N ILE A 89 -4.15 7.00 -11.00
CA ILE A 89 -3.12 7.08 -9.96
C ILE A 89 -3.54 7.87 -8.71
N GLN A 90 -4.51 8.78 -8.85
CA GLN A 90 -5.14 9.48 -7.74
C GLN A 90 -5.70 8.53 -6.67
N TRP A 91 -6.27 7.39 -7.08
CA TRP A 91 -6.80 6.39 -6.15
C TRP A 91 -5.69 5.65 -5.41
N THR A 92 -4.57 5.39 -6.10
CA THR A 92 -3.36 4.83 -5.47
C THR A 92 -2.76 5.80 -4.44
N ILE A 93 -2.75 7.11 -4.75
CA ILE A 93 -2.29 8.15 -3.82
C ILE A 93 -3.20 8.22 -2.58
N ILE A 94 -4.53 8.24 -2.78
CA ILE A 94 -5.50 8.23 -1.68
C ILE A 94 -5.31 7.00 -0.79
N ALA A 95 -5.12 5.82 -1.39
CA ALA A 95 -4.82 4.61 -0.63
C ALA A 95 -3.54 4.73 0.21
N GLY A 96 -2.47 5.29 -0.37
CA GLY A 96 -1.22 5.55 0.36
C GLY A 96 -1.42 6.49 1.56
N VAL A 97 -2.20 7.56 1.39
CA VAL A 97 -2.55 8.47 2.49
C VAL A 97 -3.33 7.75 3.58
N LEU A 98 -4.34 6.94 3.23
CA LEU A 98 -5.12 6.17 4.19
C LEU A 98 -4.25 5.18 4.98
N TYR A 99 -3.31 4.50 4.31
CA TYR A 99 -2.37 3.59 4.96
C TYR A 99 -1.44 4.32 5.93
N ILE A 100 -0.90 5.48 5.56
CA ILE A 100 -0.04 6.29 6.45
C ILE A 100 -0.85 6.78 7.65
N LEU A 101 -2.03 7.36 7.42
CA LEU A 101 -2.91 7.85 8.49
C LEU A 101 -3.29 6.74 9.47
N GLY A 102 -3.75 5.60 8.97
CA GLY A 102 -4.08 4.45 9.82
C GLY A 102 -2.87 4.00 10.63
N THR A 103 -1.69 3.97 10.01
CA THR A 103 -0.46 3.57 10.68
C THR A 103 -0.06 4.53 11.79
N LEU A 104 -0.21 5.84 11.57
CA LEU A 104 0.05 6.87 12.59
C LEU A 104 -0.94 6.78 13.76
N ILE A 105 -2.22 6.53 13.48
CA ILE A 105 -3.25 6.32 14.51
C ILE A 105 -2.91 5.08 15.35
N TYR A 106 -2.56 3.97 14.70
CA TYR A 106 -2.13 2.74 15.39
C TYR A 106 -0.87 2.96 16.24
N ALA A 107 0.13 3.66 15.72
CA ALA A 107 1.38 3.92 16.43
C ALA A 107 1.19 4.84 17.64
N SER A 108 0.33 5.84 17.52
CA SER A 108 0.02 6.80 18.59
C SER A 108 -0.93 6.24 19.66
N ARG A 109 -1.59 5.10 19.38
CA ARG A 109 -2.66 4.51 20.22
C ARG A 109 -3.81 5.50 20.47
N TYR A 110 -4.14 6.30 19.46
CA TYR A 110 -5.28 7.21 19.54
C TYR A 110 -6.55 6.47 19.09
N PRO A 111 -7.70 6.62 19.78
CA PRO A 111 -7.97 7.49 20.93
C PRO A 111 -7.77 6.85 22.31
N GLU A 112 -7.44 5.55 22.42
CA GLU A 112 -7.38 4.86 23.72
C GLU A 112 -6.35 5.45 24.70
N ARG A 113 -5.31 6.10 24.19
CA ARG A 113 -4.33 6.84 24.99
C ARG A 113 -4.94 8.06 25.69
N MET A 114 -5.92 8.71 25.08
CA MET A 114 -6.56 9.92 25.62
C MET A 114 -7.74 9.60 26.54
N TYR A 115 -8.41 8.46 26.31
CA TYR A 115 -9.57 8.04 27.10
C TYR A 115 -9.43 6.56 27.48
N PRO A 116 -8.55 6.24 28.46
CA PRO A 116 -8.35 4.87 28.91
C PRO A 116 -9.67 4.27 29.42
N GLY A 117 -10.01 3.05 28.98
CA GLY A 117 -11.22 2.33 29.39
C GLY A 117 -12.48 2.61 28.55
N LYS A 118 -12.49 3.63 27.69
CA LYS A 118 -13.67 3.96 26.85
C LYS A 118 -13.68 3.25 25.48
N PHE A 119 -12.50 2.92 24.96
CA PHE A 119 -12.30 2.40 23.61
C PHE A 119 -11.80 0.96 23.58
N ASP A 120 -12.02 0.21 24.68
CA ASP A 120 -11.49 -1.14 24.84
C ASP A 120 -12.21 -2.18 23.95
N ILE A 121 -13.47 -1.90 23.58
CA ILE A 121 -14.33 -2.80 22.78
C ILE A 121 -14.57 -2.26 21.36
N TYR A 122 -14.86 -0.96 21.24
CA TYR A 122 -15.17 -0.28 19.98
C TYR A 122 -14.26 0.93 19.75
N LEU A 123 -13.94 1.19 18.48
CA LEU A 123 -13.10 2.30 18.02
C LEU A 123 -11.68 2.34 18.64
N SER A 124 -11.13 1.18 18.97
CA SER A 124 -9.71 1.09 19.32
C SER A 124 -8.83 1.52 18.13
N SER A 125 -7.62 2.03 18.40
CA SER A 125 -6.66 2.40 17.34
C SER A 125 -6.41 1.27 16.34
N HIS A 126 -6.48 0.02 16.81
CA HIS A 126 -6.34 -1.17 15.98
C HIS A 126 -7.52 -1.38 15.03
N GLN A 127 -8.75 -1.19 15.51
CA GLN A 127 -9.95 -1.26 14.67
C GLN A 127 -9.95 -0.13 13.64
N ILE A 128 -9.63 1.10 14.05
CA ILE A 128 -9.54 2.26 13.14
C ILE A 128 -8.47 2.01 12.07
N PHE A 129 -7.30 1.49 12.45
CA PHE A 129 -6.26 1.09 11.52
C PHE A 129 -6.77 0.08 10.48
N HIS A 130 -7.41 -1.00 10.93
CA HIS A 130 -7.95 -2.00 10.02
C HIS A 130 -9.01 -1.44 9.08
N THR A 131 -9.92 -0.60 9.58
CA THR A 131 -10.93 0.08 8.77
C THR A 131 -10.28 0.95 7.68
N LEU A 132 -9.26 1.74 8.02
CA LEU A 132 -8.53 2.58 7.05
C LEU A 132 -7.76 1.74 6.03
N VAL A 133 -7.17 0.62 6.45
CA VAL A 133 -6.53 -0.32 5.53
C VAL A 133 -7.54 -0.92 4.54
N VAL A 134 -8.75 -1.30 4.99
CA VAL A 134 -9.81 -1.80 4.10
C VAL A 134 -10.21 -0.74 3.07
N PHE A 135 -10.41 0.51 3.48
CA PHE A 135 -10.67 1.60 2.54
C PHE A 135 -9.52 1.82 1.55
N GLY A 136 -8.27 1.75 2.01
CA GLY A 136 -7.10 1.83 1.14
C GLY A 136 -7.06 0.71 0.08
N ILE A 137 -7.41 -0.52 0.47
CA ILE A 137 -7.50 -1.65 -0.46
C ILE A 137 -8.61 -1.41 -1.49
N ILE A 138 -9.78 -0.91 -1.07
CA ILE A 138 -10.87 -0.56 -1.99
C ILE A 138 -10.41 0.50 -3.00
N CYS A 139 -9.70 1.54 -2.56
CA CYS A 139 -9.14 2.54 -3.45
C CYS A 139 -8.15 1.91 -4.45
N GLN A 140 -7.26 1.02 -4.01
CA GLN A 140 -6.34 0.33 -4.92
C GLN A 140 -7.06 -0.60 -5.91
N TYR A 141 -8.13 -1.26 -5.47
CA TYR A 141 -8.97 -2.08 -6.34
C TYR A 141 -9.62 -1.24 -7.43
N ILE A 142 -10.22 -0.09 -7.08
CA ILE A 142 -10.80 0.85 -8.04
C ILE A 142 -9.76 1.37 -9.03
N ALA A 143 -8.54 1.67 -8.54
CA ALA A 143 -7.44 2.10 -9.41
C ALA A 143 -7.10 1.02 -10.45
N LEU A 144 -6.97 -0.23 -10.01
CA LEU A 144 -6.64 -1.37 -10.86
C LEU A 144 -7.74 -1.65 -11.88
N GLU A 145 -9.00 -1.66 -11.45
CA GLU A 145 -10.16 -1.89 -12.32
C GLU A 145 -10.21 -0.84 -13.45
N LYS A 146 -10.08 0.45 -13.09
CA LYS A 146 -10.05 1.56 -14.06
C LYS A 146 -8.89 1.45 -15.04
N THR A 147 -7.70 1.11 -14.53
CA THR A 147 -6.50 0.92 -15.35
C THR A 147 -6.68 -0.24 -16.33
N ILE A 148 -7.30 -1.33 -15.90
CA ILE A 148 -7.59 -2.49 -16.76
C ILE A 148 -8.60 -2.12 -17.84
N SER A 149 -9.68 -1.42 -17.49
CA SER A 149 -10.69 -0.96 -18.45
C SER A 149 -10.06 -0.07 -19.53
N TYR A 150 -9.27 0.93 -19.12
CA TYR A 150 -8.57 1.83 -20.03
C TYR A 150 -7.67 1.07 -21.01
N ASN A 151 -6.89 0.11 -20.50
CA ASN A 151 -6.01 -0.69 -21.36
C ASN A 151 -6.78 -1.59 -22.33
N ASN A 152 -7.93 -2.14 -21.93
CA ASN A 152 -8.75 -2.96 -22.80
C ASN A 152 -9.36 -2.12 -23.94
N GLU A 153 -9.83 -0.91 -23.62
CA GLU A 153 -10.36 0.04 -24.61
C GLU A 153 -9.27 0.55 -25.57
N ALA A 154 -8.04 0.75 -25.09
CA ALA A 154 -6.92 1.15 -25.94
C ALA A 154 -6.46 0.06 -26.92
N LEU A 155 -6.81 -1.21 -26.66
CA LEU A 155 -6.45 -2.37 -27.48
C LEU A 155 -7.57 -2.83 -28.45
N SER A 156 -8.78 -2.27 -28.32
CA SER A 156 -9.94 -2.54 -29.20
C SER A 156 -10.02 -1.56 -30.36
#